data_AF-A0A841UNL6-F1
#
_entry.id   AF-A0A841UNL6-F1
#
_cell.length_a   1.000
_cell.length_b   1.000
_cell.length_c   1.000
_cell.angle_alpha   90.00
_cell.angle_beta   90.00
_cell.angle_gamma   90.00
#
_symmetry.space_group_name_H-M   'P 1'
#
loop_
_entity.id
_entity.type
_entity.pdbx_description
1 polymer ?
#
loop_
_entity_poly.entity_id
_entity_poly.type
_entity_poly.pdbx_seq_one_letter_code
_entity_poly.pdbx_strand_id
1 'polypeptide(L)'
;METRKILIATKTYPSISTKYQETVCTAGILLSEEENPLQWIIIYPIRYRYLDFDKRYHRWAIVSAKIKRNDQDYRPESFKIDDNFLAIIRKIDTTNNWQERKSIVLSLQFRSIADIQAQGKSLGIIKPKSIERFFSKKTSREWNQKQQTVLNQLDLFEPNIDLEKIPYKFFYQFTDEDNVPHKYSISDWEIMELYRKCRDRSQLSGLEAEQYALEKVRQKLEDDFLESKDLYFIVGNLKNHAKSFMIIGLFYPPLVKFNQMELF
;
A
#
# COMPACT_ATOMS: atom_id res chain seq x y z
N MET A 1 -5.52 -22.41 -12.19
CA MET A 1 -5.77 -21.08 -11.58
C MET A 1 -7.27 -20.98 -11.42
N GLU A 2 -7.72 -20.60 -10.23
CA GLU A 2 -9.14 -20.39 -9.93
C GLU A 2 -9.47 -18.90 -10.12
N THR A 3 -10.65 -18.57 -10.66
CA THR A 3 -11.12 -17.18 -10.73
C THR A 3 -11.62 -16.74 -9.37
N ARG A 4 -11.14 -15.61 -8.87
CA ARG A 4 -11.48 -15.09 -7.53
C ARG A 4 -11.71 -13.59 -7.55
N LYS A 5 -12.59 -13.13 -6.65
CA LYS A 5 -12.79 -11.72 -6.35
C LYS A 5 -11.77 -11.22 -5.33
N ILE A 6 -11.21 -10.05 -5.58
CA ILE A 6 -10.16 -9.45 -4.75
C ILE A 6 -10.47 -7.97 -4.56
N LEU A 7 -10.59 -7.51 -3.31
CA LEU A 7 -10.57 -6.08 -3.00
C LEU A 7 -9.13 -5.58 -2.96
N ILE A 8 -8.78 -4.63 -3.82
CA ILE A 8 -7.45 -4.01 -3.84
C ILE A 8 -7.35 -2.96 -2.73
N ALA A 9 -6.47 -3.19 -1.74
CA ALA A 9 -6.34 -2.31 -0.58
C ALA A 9 -5.19 -1.31 -0.71
N THR A 10 -4.05 -1.71 -1.27
CA THR A 10 -2.89 -0.82 -1.48
C THR A 10 -1.93 -1.38 -2.53
N LYS A 11 -1.12 -0.49 -3.12
CA LYS A 11 0.00 -0.81 -4.00
C LYS A 11 1.25 -0.17 -3.41
N THR A 12 2.36 -0.90 -3.42
CA THR A 12 3.65 -0.30 -3.06
C THR A 12 4.18 0.55 -4.21
N TYR A 13 5.03 1.54 -3.89
CA TYR A 13 5.78 2.24 -4.92
C TYR A 13 6.57 1.23 -5.78
N PRO A 14 6.60 1.39 -7.12
CA PRO A 14 7.24 0.41 -7.97
C PRO A 14 8.71 0.21 -7.64
N SER A 15 9.16 -1.03 -7.85
CA SER A 15 10.55 -1.42 -7.72
C SER A 15 11.05 -2.00 -9.04
N ILE A 16 12.34 -1.85 -9.29
CA ILE A 16 12.98 -2.42 -10.48
C ILE A 16 13.41 -3.84 -10.17
N SER A 17 12.84 -4.78 -10.91
CA SER A 17 13.15 -6.21 -10.92
C SER A 17 13.97 -6.57 -12.14
N THR A 18 15.08 -7.27 -11.95
CA THR A 18 15.91 -7.80 -13.04
C THR A 18 15.17 -8.79 -13.95
N LYS A 19 14.13 -9.45 -13.45
CA LYS A 19 13.38 -10.49 -14.19
C LYS A 19 12.09 -9.97 -14.82
N TYR A 20 11.47 -8.96 -14.22
CA TYR A 20 10.11 -8.53 -14.55
C TYR A 20 10.01 -7.03 -14.84
N GLN A 21 11.16 -6.35 -14.98
CA GLN A 21 11.28 -4.90 -15.16
C GLN A 21 10.62 -4.12 -14.01
N GLU A 22 9.70 -3.19 -14.28
CA GLU A 22 8.94 -2.51 -13.22
C GLU A 22 7.88 -3.44 -12.62
N THR A 23 7.98 -3.70 -11.32
CA THR A 23 6.97 -4.45 -10.57
C THR A 23 6.47 -3.70 -9.36
N VAL A 24 5.17 -3.84 -9.12
CA VAL A 24 4.53 -3.43 -7.86
C VAL A 24 4.11 -4.67 -7.07
N CYS A 25 4.16 -4.54 -5.76
CA CYS A 25 3.48 -5.45 -4.84
C CYS A 25 2.09 -4.86 -4.57
N THR A 26 1.04 -5.66 -4.75
CA THR A 26 -0.33 -5.25 -4.47
C THR A 26 -0.87 -6.08 -3.33
N ALA A 27 -1.31 -5.42 -2.25
CA ALA A 27 -2.01 -6.08 -1.17
C ALA A 27 -3.52 -5.90 -1.34
N GLY A 28 -4.26 -6.98 -1.10
CA GLY A 28 -5.71 -7.00 -1.21
C GLY A 28 -6.34 -8.04 -0.29
N ILE A 29 -7.65 -8.11 -0.32
CA ILE A 29 -8.45 -9.07 0.44
C ILE A 29 -9.15 -9.98 -0.55
N LEU A 30 -8.93 -11.28 -0.43
CA LEU A 30 -9.67 -12.31 -1.15
C LEU A 30 -11.11 -12.34 -0.63
N LEU A 31 -12.08 -12.35 -1.54
CA LEU A 31 -13.49 -12.33 -1.21
C LEU A 31 -14.18 -13.65 -1.61
N SER A 32 -15.33 -13.93 -0.99
CA SER A 32 -16.30 -14.93 -1.48
C SER A 32 -17.04 -14.39 -2.71
N GLU A 33 -17.91 -15.20 -3.31
CA GLU A 33 -18.78 -14.77 -4.41
C GLU A 33 -19.76 -13.67 -3.96
N GLU A 34 -20.24 -13.76 -2.72
CA GLU A 34 -21.08 -12.77 -2.04
C GLU A 34 -20.27 -11.58 -1.48
N GLU A 35 -18.99 -11.48 -1.83
CA GLU A 35 -18.08 -10.37 -1.48
C GLU A 35 -17.77 -10.26 0.02
N ASN A 36 -17.91 -11.36 0.77
CA ASN A 36 -17.46 -11.43 2.15
C ASN A 36 -15.94 -11.58 2.23
N PRO A 37 -15.25 -10.90 3.17
CA PRO A 37 -13.81 -11.02 3.36
C PRO A 37 -13.40 -12.43 3.80
N LEU A 38 -12.37 -12.97 3.16
CA LEU A 38 -11.82 -14.29 3.51
C LEU A 38 -10.42 -14.18 4.13
N GLN A 39 -9.48 -13.54 3.43
CA GLN A 39 -8.10 -13.39 3.91
C GLN A 39 -7.34 -12.31 3.14
N TRP A 40 -6.28 -11.80 3.76
CA TRP A 40 -5.29 -10.98 3.09
C TRP A 40 -4.51 -11.78 2.04
N ILE A 41 -4.23 -11.15 0.91
CA ILE A 41 -3.35 -11.67 -0.14
C ILE A 41 -2.39 -10.59 -0.63
N ILE A 42 -1.22 -11.04 -1.08
CA ILE A 42 -0.19 -10.31 -1.77
C ILE A 42 -0.15 -10.83 -3.20
N ILE A 43 -0.36 -9.94 -4.16
CA ILE A 43 -0.20 -10.26 -5.57
C ILE A 43 1.15 -9.70 -6.02
N TYR A 44 2.04 -10.60 -6.44
CA TYR A 44 3.36 -10.24 -6.93
C TYR A 44 3.94 -11.27 -7.92
N PRO A 45 4.63 -10.83 -8.98
CA PRO A 45 4.73 -9.44 -9.45
C PRO A 45 3.48 -9.01 -10.22
N ILE A 46 3.16 -7.71 -10.20
CA ILE A 46 2.24 -7.10 -11.18
C ILE A 46 3.00 -6.03 -11.96
N ARG A 47 2.93 -6.10 -13.29
CA ARG A 47 3.44 -5.07 -14.20
C ARG A 47 2.36 -4.01 -14.43
N TYR A 48 1.99 -3.28 -13.38
CA TYR A 48 0.77 -2.47 -13.36
C TYR A 48 0.70 -1.43 -14.49
N ARG A 49 1.83 -0.81 -14.87
CA ARG A 49 1.88 0.17 -15.97
C ARG A 49 1.72 -0.47 -17.36
N TYR A 50 1.96 -1.77 -17.49
CA TYR A 50 1.80 -2.53 -18.74
C TYR A 50 0.41 -3.16 -18.88
N LEU A 51 -0.44 -3.04 -17.86
CA LEU A 51 -1.85 -3.42 -18.00
C LEU A 51 -2.55 -2.48 -18.99
N ASP A 52 -3.46 -3.05 -19.78
CA ASP A 52 -4.41 -2.30 -20.61
C ASP A 52 -5.13 -1.25 -19.75
N PHE A 53 -5.47 -0.12 -20.35
CA PHE A 53 -5.98 1.04 -19.61
C PHE A 53 -7.22 0.72 -18.76
N ASP A 54 -8.13 -0.09 -19.30
CA ASP A 54 -9.36 -0.58 -18.65
C ASP A 54 -9.08 -1.59 -17.50
N LYS A 55 -7.89 -2.18 -17.48
CA LYS A 55 -7.43 -3.14 -16.45
C LYS A 55 -6.65 -2.48 -15.31
N ARG A 56 -6.32 -1.19 -15.43
CA ARG A 56 -5.58 -0.43 -14.40
C ARG A 56 -6.49 -0.09 -13.22
N TYR A 57 -6.67 -1.06 -12.33
CA TYR A 57 -7.51 -0.93 -11.16
C TYR A 57 -7.07 0.18 -10.20
N HIS A 58 -8.06 0.80 -9.57
CA HIS A 58 -7.85 1.79 -8.52
C HIS A 58 -7.79 1.12 -7.14
N ARG A 59 -7.28 1.88 -6.16
CA ARG A 59 -7.45 1.53 -4.76
C ARG A 59 -8.95 1.39 -4.44
N TRP A 60 -9.31 0.37 -3.67
CA TRP A 60 -10.68 -0.02 -3.30
C TRP A 60 -11.54 -0.55 -4.45
N ALA A 61 -10.92 -0.93 -5.57
CA ALA A 61 -11.60 -1.71 -6.60
C ALA A 61 -11.72 -3.18 -6.19
N ILE A 62 -12.89 -3.77 -6.44
CA ILE A 62 -13.05 -5.22 -6.48
C ILE A 62 -12.74 -5.66 -7.90
N VAL A 63 -11.77 -6.56 -8.04
CA VAL A 63 -11.38 -7.15 -9.32
C VAL A 63 -11.67 -8.64 -9.33
N SER A 64 -12.03 -9.18 -10.50
CA SER A 64 -12.00 -10.60 -10.78
C SER A 64 -10.66 -10.93 -11.41
N ALA A 65 -9.97 -11.96 -10.92
CA ALA A 65 -8.71 -12.42 -11.49
C ALA A 65 -8.55 -13.93 -11.33
N LYS A 66 -7.91 -14.57 -12.32
CA LYS A 66 -7.41 -15.94 -12.17
C LYS A 66 -6.15 -15.92 -11.30
N ILE A 67 -6.21 -16.57 -10.14
CA ILE A 67 -5.11 -16.60 -9.18
C ILE A 67 -4.49 -18.00 -9.05
N LYS A 68 -3.20 -18.05 -8.71
CA LYS A 68 -2.52 -19.25 -8.20
C LYS A 68 -1.51 -18.89 -7.12
N ARG A 69 -1.20 -19.85 -6.26
CA ARG A 69 -0.16 -19.68 -5.26
C ARG A 69 1.21 -19.45 -5.92
N ASN A 70 2.02 -18.62 -5.29
CA ASN A 70 3.40 -18.39 -5.74
C ASN A 70 4.35 -19.37 -5.03
N ASP A 71 4.67 -20.48 -5.69
CA ASP A 71 5.54 -21.53 -5.10
C ASP A 71 6.96 -21.06 -4.77
N GLN A 72 7.35 -19.90 -5.28
CA GLN A 72 8.64 -19.27 -5.02
C GLN A 72 8.60 -18.32 -3.83
N ASP A 73 7.48 -18.21 -3.10
CA ASP A 73 7.31 -17.35 -1.95
C ASP A 73 6.53 -18.07 -0.85
N TYR A 74 7.22 -18.41 0.24
CA TYR A 74 6.68 -19.22 1.32
C TYR A 74 5.52 -18.54 2.07
N ARG A 75 5.40 -17.22 1.96
CA ARG A 75 4.39 -16.43 2.69
C ARG A 75 2.99 -16.86 2.27
N PRO A 76 2.11 -17.27 3.20
CA PRO A 76 0.78 -17.84 2.91
C PRO A 76 -0.07 -16.96 2.00
N GLU A 77 0.16 -15.65 2.05
CA GLU A 77 -0.55 -14.63 1.31
C GLU A 77 -0.03 -14.45 -0.12
N SER A 78 1.05 -15.11 -0.57
CA SER A 78 1.68 -14.81 -1.87
C SER A 78 1.02 -15.52 -3.04
N PHE A 79 0.43 -14.76 -3.95
CA PHE A 79 -0.25 -15.22 -5.17
C PHE A 79 0.28 -14.52 -6.43
N LYS A 80 0.10 -15.19 -7.56
CA LYS A 80 0.24 -14.62 -8.91
C LYS A 80 -1.12 -14.56 -9.56
N ILE A 81 -1.33 -13.54 -10.39
CA ILE A 81 -2.50 -13.42 -11.25
C ILE A 81 -2.13 -13.67 -12.71
N ASP A 82 -3.13 -14.02 -13.52
CA ASP A 82 -3.06 -13.91 -14.97
C ASP A 82 -3.67 -12.56 -15.39
N ASP A 83 -2.81 -11.64 -15.82
CA ASP A 83 -3.17 -10.27 -16.21
C ASP A 83 -4.20 -10.24 -17.37
N ASN A 84 -4.28 -11.30 -18.19
CA ASN A 84 -5.23 -11.38 -19.30
C ASN A 84 -6.68 -11.56 -18.83
N PHE A 85 -6.87 -12.13 -17.63
CA PHE A 85 -8.19 -12.41 -17.05
C PHE A 85 -8.52 -11.47 -15.89
N LEU A 86 -7.84 -10.32 -15.81
CA LEU A 86 -8.13 -9.28 -14.85
C LEU A 86 -9.29 -8.42 -15.34
N ALA A 87 -10.35 -8.32 -14.55
CA ALA A 87 -11.49 -7.44 -14.83
C ALA A 87 -11.85 -6.64 -13.57
N ILE A 88 -12.13 -5.34 -13.73
CA ILE A 88 -12.64 -4.49 -12.65
C ILE A 88 -14.16 -4.71 -12.56
N ILE A 89 -14.65 -5.19 -11.42
CA ILE A 89 -16.08 -5.44 -11.20
C ILE A 89 -16.78 -4.15 -10.77
N ARG A 90 -16.30 -3.57 -9.67
CA ARG A 90 -16.82 -2.31 -9.11
C ARG A 90 -15.78 -1.66 -8.19
N LYS A 91 -16.07 -0.44 -7.75
CA LYS A 91 -15.26 0.27 -6.75
C LYS A 91 -16.09 0.52 -5.50
N ILE A 92 -15.51 0.24 -4.34
CA ILE A 92 -16.09 0.61 -3.05
C ILE A 92 -15.78 2.08 -2.80
N ASP A 93 -16.82 2.90 -2.69
CA ASP A 93 -16.70 4.34 -2.51
C ASP A 93 -16.43 4.73 -1.04
N THR A 94 -16.59 6.00 -0.72
CA THR A 94 -16.37 6.58 0.61
C THR A 94 -17.68 6.91 1.34
N THR A 95 -18.83 6.48 0.81
CA THR A 95 -20.16 6.79 1.35
C THR A 95 -20.30 6.27 2.79
N ASN A 96 -21.13 6.94 3.60
CA ASN A 96 -21.37 6.61 5.00
C ASN A 96 -20.09 6.46 5.84
N ASN A 97 -19.15 7.41 5.69
CA ASN A 97 -17.87 7.37 6.40
C ASN A 97 -17.10 6.05 6.18
N TRP A 98 -17.08 5.60 4.92
CA TRP A 98 -16.39 4.39 4.47
C TRP A 98 -16.94 3.10 5.08
N GLN A 99 -18.24 3.03 5.36
CA GLN A 99 -18.87 1.91 6.07
C GLN A 99 -18.54 0.54 5.46
N GLU A 100 -18.69 0.41 4.14
CA GLU A 100 -18.43 -0.85 3.43
C GLU A 100 -16.94 -1.24 3.43
N ARG A 101 -16.04 -0.26 3.29
CA ARG A 101 -14.59 -0.54 3.41
C ARG A 101 -14.25 -1.03 4.82
N LYS A 102 -14.84 -0.40 5.85
CA LYS A 102 -14.62 -0.79 7.25
C LYS A 102 -15.12 -2.21 7.51
N SER A 103 -16.31 -2.58 7.05
CA SER A 103 -16.87 -3.92 7.28
C SER A 103 -16.01 -5.02 6.68
N ILE A 104 -15.41 -4.80 5.51
CA ILE A 104 -14.51 -5.77 4.87
C ILE A 104 -13.14 -5.77 5.56
N VAL A 105 -12.49 -4.62 5.66
CA VAL A 105 -11.07 -4.54 6.05
C VAL A 105 -10.86 -4.80 7.54
N LEU A 106 -11.71 -4.23 8.40
CA LEU A 106 -11.53 -4.33 9.86
C LEU A 106 -11.96 -5.69 10.42
N SER A 107 -12.71 -6.49 9.66
CA SER A 107 -13.00 -7.89 10.02
C SER A 107 -11.75 -8.77 10.04
N LEU A 108 -10.68 -8.35 9.34
CA LEU A 108 -9.38 -9.03 9.27
C LEU A 108 -8.29 -8.24 10.01
N GLN A 109 -8.67 -7.45 11.01
CA GLN A 109 -7.75 -6.68 11.84
C GLN A 109 -7.02 -7.59 12.82
N PHE A 110 -5.71 -7.36 12.93
CA PHE A 110 -4.87 -7.95 13.96
C PHE A 110 -4.67 -6.95 15.10
N ARG A 111 -4.37 -7.49 16.28
CA ARG A 111 -4.10 -6.68 17.47
C ARG A 111 -2.75 -5.97 17.35
N SER A 112 -1.71 -6.69 16.95
CA SER A 112 -0.32 -6.21 16.98
C SER A 112 0.53 -6.85 15.88
N ILE A 113 1.79 -6.41 15.77
CA ILE A 113 2.75 -7.07 14.86
C ILE A 113 3.08 -8.49 15.33
N ALA A 114 3.19 -8.68 16.65
CA ALA A 114 3.47 -10.00 17.22
C ALA A 114 2.33 -10.99 16.94
N ASP A 115 1.07 -10.55 16.98
CA ASP A 115 -0.10 -11.34 16.64
C ASP A 115 -0.07 -11.83 15.18
N ILE A 116 0.26 -10.94 14.23
CA ILE A 116 0.46 -11.31 12.82
C ILE A 116 1.52 -12.42 12.70
N GLN A 117 2.66 -12.26 13.38
CA GLN A 117 3.76 -13.23 13.34
C GLN A 117 3.39 -14.57 13.99
N ALA A 118 2.68 -14.55 15.12
CA ALA A 118 2.26 -15.74 15.85
C ALA A 118 1.30 -16.61 15.02
N GLN A 119 0.47 -15.98 14.18
CA GLN A 119 -0.42 -16.68 13.24
C GLN A 119 0.29 -17.12 11.94
N GLY A 120 1.62 -16.97 11.85
CA GLY A 120 2.41 -17.31 10.68
C GLY A 120 2.10 -16.43 9.45
N LYS A 121 1.53 -15.24 9.68
CA LYS A 121 1.14 -14.30 8.63
C LYS A 121 2.27 -13.31 8.34
N SER A 122 2.21 -12.73 7.15
CA SER A 122 3.19 -11.76 6.65
C SER A 122 2.59 -10.41 6.28
N LEU A 123 1.27 -10.31 6.33
CA LEU A 123 0.47 -9.16 5.95
C LEU A 123 -0.74 -9.07 6.89
N GLY A 124 -1.08 -7.86 7.30
CA GLY A 124 -2.28 -7.59 8.06
C GLY A 124 -2.57 -6.10 8.17
N ILE A 125 -3.70 -5.78 8.80
CA ILE A 125 -4.02 -4.42 9.22
C ILE A 125 -4.03 -4.36 10.75
N ILE A 126 -3.42 -3.32 11.31
CA ILE A 126 -3.43 -3.05 12.75
C ILE A 126 -3.92 -1.63 13.02
N LYS A 127 -4.50 -1.44 14.21
CA LYS A 127 -4.71 -0.12 14.78
C LYS A 127 -3.52 0.20 15.69
N PRO A 128 -2.77 1.29 15.46
CA PRO A 128 -1.78 1.75 16.42
C PRO A 128 -2.52 2.24 17.68
N LYS A 129 -1.98 1.90 18.86
CA LYS A 129 -2.47 2.43 20.14
C LYS A 129 -2.15 3.92 20.27
N SER A 130 -0.95 4.32 19.84
CA SER A 130 -0.52 5.71 19.76
C SER A 130 0.42 5.90 18.57
N ILE A 131 0.41 7.09 17.99
CA ILE A 131 1.36 7.49 16.95
C ILE A 131 2.18 8.64 17.54
N GLU A 132 3.47 8.43 17.75
CA GLU A 132 4.31 9.43 18.41
C GLU A 132 4.85 10.47 17.44
N ARG A 133 5.13 10.09 16.19
CA ARG A 133 5.56 11.05 15.15
C ARG A 133 5.49 10.52 13.74
N PHE A 134 5.27 11.45 12.80
CA PHE A 134 5.64 11.30 11.40
C PHE A 134 7.03 11.91 11.15
N PHE A 135 7.84 11.32 10.28
CA PHE A 135 9.08 11.97 9.82
C PHE A 135 9.54 11.44 8.46
N SER A 136 10.39 12.21 7.79
CA SER A 136 11.04 11.82 6.54
C SER A 136 12.56 11.74 6.68
N LYS A 137 13.21 10.96 5.83
CA LYS A 137 14.68 10.87 5.73
C LYS A 137 15.11 10.88 4.28
N LYS A 138 16.22 11.56 3.98
CA LYS A 138 16.88 11.48 2.67
C LYS A 138 17.34 10.04 2.39
N THR A 139 17.27 9.65 1.13
CA THR A 139 17.87 8.41 0.59
C THR A 139 18.55 8.70 -0.75
N SER A 140 19.18 7.69 -1.35
CA SER A 140 19.87 7.86 -2.63
C SER A 140 18.89 8.32 -3.71
N ARG A 141 19.27 9.37 -4.46
CA ARG A 141 18.60 9.85 -5.67
C ARG A 141 18.69 8.83 -6.80
N GLU A 142 19.82 8.16 -6.91
CA GLU A 142 20.06 7.17 -7.96
C GLU A 142 19.62 5.78 -7.54
N TRP A 143 19.09 4.99 -8.48
CA TRP A 143 18.96 3.56 -8.32
C TRP A 143 20.33 2.91 -8.16
N ASN A 144 20.40 1.73 -7.53
CA ASN A 144 21.69 1.05 -7.44
C ASN A 144 22.13 0.52 -8.83
N GLN A 145 23.41 0.21 -8.99
CA GLN A 145 23.98 -0.19 -10.28
C GLN A 145 23.23 -1.35 -10.95
N LYS A 146 22.79 -2.36 -10.17
CA LYS A 146 22.02 -3.50 -10.69
C LYS A 146 20.65 -3.07 -11.22
N GLN A 147 19.96 -2.16 -10.53
CA GLN A 147 18.68 -1.61 -10.94
C GLN A 147 18.82 -0.68 -12.14
N GLN A 148 19.90 0.11 -12.19
CA GLN A 148 20.20 0.99 -13.32
C GLN A 148 20.50 0.19 -14.60
N THR A 149 21.23 -0.93 -14.51
CA THR A 149 21.46 -1.83 -15.64
C THR A 149 20.16 -2.38 -16.22
N VAL A 150 19.18 -2.70 -15.36
CA VAL A 150 17.86 -3.19 -15.81
C VAL A 150 17.07 -2.11 -16.52
N LEU A 151 17.09 -0.86 -16.03
CA LEU A 151 16.45 0.27 -16.72
C LEU A 151 17.09 0.54 -18.09
N ASN A 152 18.42 0.43 -18.18
CA ASN A 152 19.14 0.66 -19.43
C ASN A 152 18.99 -0.49 -20.43
N GLN A 153 18.54 -1.67 -19.98
CA GLN A 153 18.27 -2.85 -20.80
C GLN A 153 16.80 -2.98 -21.22
N LEU A 154 15.96 -1.96 -20.95
CA LEU A 154 14.55 -2.00 -21.37
C LEU A 154 14.47 -2.29 -22.87
N ASP A 155 13.60 -3.27 -23.18
CA ASP A 155 13.44 -3.86 -24.50
C ASP A 155 13.11 -2.77 -25.52
N LEU A 156 13.75 -2.82 -26.71
CA LEU A 156 13.54 -1.85 -27.80
C LEU A 156 12.06 -1.73 -28.24
N PHE A 157 11.24 -2.71 -27.87
CA PHE A 157 9.84 -2.86 -28.25
C PHE A 157 8.85 -2.52 -27.12
N GLU A 158 9.33 -2.22 -25.91
CA GLU A 158 8.48 -1.82 -24.79
C GLU A 158 8.61 -0.31 -24.52
N PRO A 159 7.52 0.39 -24.15
CA PRO A 159 7.58 1.82 -23.90
C PRO A 159 8.57 2.13 -22.78
N ASN A 160 9.47 3.09 -23.00
CA ASN A 160 10.44 3.51 -21.99
C ASN A 160 9.70 4.07 -20.78
N ILE A 161 9.72 3.33 -19.67
CA ILE A 161 9.09 3.76 -18.43
C ILE A 161 10.11 4.51 -17.59
N ASP A 162 10.02 5.84 -17.57
CA ASP A 162 10.81 6.68 -16.69
C ASP A 162 10.33 6.51 -15.24
N LEU A 163 10.93 5.53 -14.55
CA LEU A 163 10.66 5.28 -13.14
C LEU A 163 11.57 6.15 -12.28
N GLU A 164 11.02 7.29 -11.89
CA GLU A 164 11.65 8.21 -10.95
C GLU A 164 11.88 7.55 -9.59
N LYS A 165 13.09 7.71 -9.04
CA LYS A 165 13.37 7.36 -7.65
C LYS A 165 13.15 8.56 -6.75
N ILE A 166 12.24 8.43 -5.78
CA ILE A 166 12.03 9.47 -4.78
C ILE A 166 13.21 9.48 -3.79
N PRO A 167 13.90 10.62 -3.60
CA PRO A 167 15.08 10.70 -2.75
C PRO A 167 14.75 10.83 -1.26
N TYR A 168 13.55 10.40 -0.86
CA TYR A 168 13.05 10.45 0.50
C TYR A 168 12.34 9.16 0.87
N LYS A 169 12.44 8.79 2.14
CA LYS A 169 11.63 7.75 2.78
C LYS A 169 10.79 8.39 3.87
N PHE A 170 9.53 8.00 3.94
CA PHE A 170 8.57 8.44 4.96
C PHE A 170 8.40 7.37 6.02
N PHE A 171 8.10 7.78 7.25
CA PHE A 171 8.01 6.88 8.39
C PHE A 171 6.93 7.33 9.37
N TYR A 172 6.35 6.36 10.07
CA TYR A 172 5.72 6.58 11.36
C TYR A 172 6.52 5.91 12.47
N GLN A 173 6.57 6.59 13.62
CA GLN A 173 6.85 5.96 14.91
C GLN A 173 5.51 5.82 15.65
N PHE A 174 5.21 4.61 16.09
CA PHE A 174 3.94 4.29 16.74
C PHE A 174 4.13 3.17 17.76
N THR A 175 3.19 3.04 18.68
CA THR A 175 3.08 1.93 19.62
C THR A 175 1.84 1.09 19.26
N ASP A 176 1.96 -0.24 19.23
CA ASP A 176 0.83 -1.14 18.98
C ASP A 176 0.04 -1.47 20.26
N GLU A 177 -1.04 -2.26 20.12
CA GLU A 177 -1.90 -2.66 21.25
C GLU A 177 -1.22 -3.58 22.28
N ASP A 178 -0.03 -4.10 21.99
CA ASP A 178 0.79 -4.85 22.94
C ASP A 178 1.83 -3.96 23.64
N ASN A 179 1.74 -2.64 23.45
CA ASN A 179 2.67 -1.63 23.97
C ASN A 179 4.09 -1.76 23.41
N VAL A 180 4.24 -2.33 22.21
CA VAL A 180 5.55 -2.43 21.56
C VAL A 180 5.77 -1.21 20.66
N PRO A 181 6.86 -0.45 20.84
CA PRO A 181 7.19 0.66 19.97
C PRO A 181 7.76 0.17 18.63
N HIS A 182 7.29 0.76 17.54
CA HIS A 182 7.71 0.47 16.17
C HIS A 182 8.15 1.75 15.45
N LYS A 183 9.03 1.58 14.47
CA LYS A 183 9.49 2.65 13.58
C LYS A 183 9.54 2.13 12.15
N TYR A 184 8.44 2.27 11.43
CA TYR A 184 8.27 1.65 10.12
C TYR A 184 8.29 2.66 8.99
N SER A 185 8.96 2.29 7.91
CA SER A 185 8.90 3.04 6.65
C SER A 185 7.53 2.85 5.99
N ILE A 186 7.08 3.87 5.27
CA ILE A 186 5.87 3.85 4.46
C ILE A 186 6.27 3.61 3.00
N SER A 187 5.81 2.51 2.43
CA SER A 187 6.06 2.09 1.04
C SER A 187 4.85 2.29 0.12
N ASP A 188 3.78 2.92 0.63
CA ASP A 188 2.52 3.18 -0.09
C ASP A 188 2.74 4.11 -1.30
N TRP A 189 2.30 3.66 -2.48
CA TRP A 189 2.41 4.41 -3.72
C TRP A 189 1.68 5.77 -3.66
N GLU A 190 0.54 5.86 -2.97
CA GLU A 190 -0.24 7.11 -2.93
C GLU A 190 0.50 8.23 -2.20
N ILE A 191 1.34 7.89 -1.21
CA ILE A 191 2.15 8.87 -0.47
C ILE A 191 3.31 9.38 -1.33
N MET A 192 3.94 8.47 -2.06
CA MET A 192 4.98 8.79 -3.02
C MET A 192 4.44 9.64 -4.18
N GLU A 193 3.24 9.34 -4.66
CA GLU A 193 2.58 10.11 -5.70
C GLU A 193 2.10 11.48 -5.21
N LEU A 194 1.67 11.60 -3.94
CA LEU A 194 1.38 12.89 -3.31
C LEU A 194 2.61 13.80 -3.32
N TYR A 195 3.77 13.27 -2.90
CA TYR A 195 5.03 14.00 -2.95
C TYR A 195 5.32 14.52 -4.37
N ARG A 196 5.27 13.63 -5.37
CA ARG A 196 5.54 13.99 -6.79
C ARG A 196 4.61 15.08 -7.27
N LYS A 197 3.29 14.90 -7.08
CA LYS A 197 2.28 15.89 -7.49
C LYS A 197 2.47 17.24 -6.83
N CYS A 198 2.81 17.28 -5.54
CA CYS A 198 3.05 18.54 -4.83
C CYS A 198 4.32 19.22 -5.33
N ARG A 199 5.40 18.48 -5.57
CA ARG A 199 6.64 19.02 -6.14
C ARG A 199 6.38 19.61 -7.52
N ASP A 200 5.78 18.84 -8.42
CA ASP A 200 5.62 19.19 -9.83
C ASP A 200 4.63 20.35 -10.04
N ARG A 201 3.71 20.58 -9.10
CA ARG A 201 2.75 21.69 -9.14
C ARG A 201 3.19 22.94 -8.38
N SER A 202 4.33 22.90 -7.67
CA SER A 202 4.74 23.97 -6.75
C SER A 202 5.17 25.27 -7.44
N GLN A 203 5.40 25.27 -8.76
CA GLN A 203 6.07 26.36 -9.51
C GLN A 203 7.51 26.67 -9.04
N LEU A 204 8.01 25.96 -8.02
CA LEU A 204 9.39 26.04 -7.53
C LEU A 204 10.29 25.09 -8.32
N SER A 205 11.61 25.19 -8.10
CA SER A 205 12.58 24.29 -8.73
C SER A 205 13.59 23.73 -7.72
N GLY A 206 14.28 22.66 -8.12
CA GLY A 206 15.35 22.06 -7.32
C GLY A 206 14.91 21.69 -5.90
N LEU A 207 15.77 22.00 -4.91
CA LEU A 207 15.54 21.63 -3.51
C LEU A 207 14.34 22.36 -2.87
N GLU A 208 13.98 23.54 -3.35
CA GLU A 208 12.83 24.30 -2.83
C GLU A 208 11.52 23.58 -3.13
N ALA A 209 11.37 23.06 -4.36
CA ALA A 209 10.22 22.25 -4.75
C ALA A 209 10.11 20.96 -3.92
N GLU A 210 11.24 20.32 -3.61
CA GLU A 210 11.29 19.13 -2.76
C GLU A 210 10.89 19.46 -1.31
N GLN A 211 11.40 20.56 -0.74
CA GLN A 211 11.02 21.01 0.60
C GLN A 211 9.53 21.34 0.69
N TYR A 212 8.98 22.03 -0.30
CA TYR A 212 7.55 22.29 -0.40
C TYR A 212 6.74 20.99 -0.41
N ALA A 213 7.15 20.01 -1.22
CA ALA A 213 6.48 18.73 -1.30
C ALA A 213 6.56 17.92 0.01
N LEU A 214 7.70 17.93 0.69
CA LEU A 214 7.85 17.30 2.01
C LEU A 214 6.90 17.92 3.03
N GLU A 215 6.78 19.24 3.04
CA GLU A 215 5.86 19.94 3.94
C GLU A 215 4.41 19.61 3.62
N LYS A 216 4.02 19.51 2.35
CA LYS A 216 2.67 19.06 1.96
C LYS A 216 2.37 17.62 2.38
N VAL A 217 3.36 16.74 2.28
CA VAL A 217 3.24 15.37 2.75
C VAL A 217 3.10 15.33 4.29
N ARG A 218 3.88 16.14 5.02
CA ARG A 218 3.78 16.29 6.47
C ARG A 218 2.40 16.80 6.89
N GLN A 219 1.92 17.90 6.30
CA GLN A 219 0.59 18.46 6.54
C GLN A 219 -0.52 17.41 6.33
N LYS A 220 -0.35 16.53 5.34
CA LYS A 220 -1.35 15.49 5.06
C LYS A 220 -1.32 14.35 6.08
N LEU A 221 -0.14 13.84 6.39
CA LEU A 221 0.05 12.62 7.20
C LEU A 221 0.07 12.89 8.70
N GLU A 222 0.42 14.11 9.09
CA GLU A 222 0.49 14.54 10.48
C GLU A 222 -0.74 15.39 10.80
N ASP A 223 -0.80 16.62 10.29
CA ASP A 223 -1.83 17.60 10.66
C ASP A 223 -3.25 17.11 10.30
N ASP A 224 -3.51 16.65 9.07
CA ASP A 224 -4.85 16.18 8.68
C ASP A 224 -5.15 14.78 9.25
N PHE A 225 -4.26 13.81 9.04
CA PHE A 225 -4.57 12.41 9.35
C PHE A 225 -4.61 12.12 10.85
N LEU A 226 -3.68 12.64 11.65
CA LEU A 226 -3.66 12.34 13.08
C LEU A 226 -4.77 13.06 13.85
N GLU A 227 -5.25 14.20 13.35
CA GLU A 227 -6.31 14.96 14.02
C GLU A 227 -7.72 14.50 13.64
N SER A 228 -7.92 14.07 12.38
CA SER A 228 -9.27 13.93 11.81
C SER A 228 -9.64 12.54 11.31
N LYS A 229 -8.71 11.57 11.30
CA LYS A 229 -8.92 10.23 10.75
C LYS A 229 -8.72 9.15 11.82
N ASP A 230 -9.52 8.09 11.72
CA ASP A 230 -9.27 6.88 12.48
C ASP A 230 -8.23 6.05 11.72
N LEU A 231 -6.95 6.25 12.04
CA LEU A 231 -5.84 5.78 11.23
C LEU A 231 -5.44 4.35 11.58
N TYR A 232 -5.35 3.51 10.55
CA TYR A 232 -4.90 2.12 10.61
C TYR A 232 -3.75 1.89 9.64
N PHE A 233 -2.87 0.94 9.98
CA PHE A 233 -1.71 0.59 9.16
C PHE A 233 -1.87 -0.79 8.55
N ILE A 234 -1.87 -0.85 7.22
CA ILE A 234 -1.67 -2.10 6.49
C ILE A 234 -0.16 -2.34 6.49
N VAL A 235 0.27 -3.40 7.18
CA VAL A 235 1.67 -3.74 7.39
C VAL A 235 2.02 -5.03 6.66
N GLY A 236 3.24 -5.11 6.14
CA GLY A 236 3.74 -6.32 5.49
C GLY A 236 5.24 -6.48 5.66
N ASN A 237 5.73 -7.72 5.56
CA ASN A 237 7.15 -8.02 5.61
C ASN A 237 7.75 -8.30 4.21
N LEU A 238 9.07 -8.46 4.17
CA LEU A 238 9.79 -8.92 2.97
C LEU A 238 10.05 -10.42 3.05
N LYS A 239 9.94 -11.13 1.93
CA LYS A 239 10.25 -12.58 1.83
C LYS A 239 11.61 -12.93 2.47
N ASN A 240 12.66 -12.15 2.23
CA ASN A 240 14.00 -12.44 2.76
C ASN A 240 14.24 -11.88 4.17
N HIS A 241 13.27 -11.15 4.74
CA HIS A 241 13.34 -10.55 6.07
C HIS A 241 11.99 -10.68 6.80
N ALA A 242 11.60 -11.92 7.13
CA ALA A 242 10.29 -12.25 7.71
C ALA A 242 9.94 -11.49 8.99
N LYS A 243 10.96 -11.04 9.75
CA LYS A 243 10.80 -10.29 10.99
C LYS A 243 10.72 -8.78 10.79
N SER A 244 11.01 -8.29 9.58
CA SER A 244 11.06 -6.86 9.28
C SER A 244 9.79 -6.42 8.58
N PHE A 245 8.89 -5.82 9.34
CA PHE A 245 7.66 -5.23 8.83
C PHE A 245 7.85 -3.78 8.40
N MET A 246 6.98 -3.33 7.52
CA MET A 246 6.84 -1.94 7.11
C MET A 246 5.38 -1.61 6.83
N ILE A 247 5.04 -0.32 6.82
CA ILE A 247 3.73 0.14 6.43
C ILE A 247 3.68 0.12 4.90
N ILE A 248 2.78 -0.68 4.34
CA ILE A 248 2.58 -0.79 2.88
C ILE A 248 1.32 -0.07 2.41
N GLY A 249 0.46 0.34 3.34
CA GLY A 249 -0.72 1.15 3.06
C GLY A 249 -1.31 1.79 4.31
N LEU A 250 -1.97 2.92 4.15
CA LEU A 250 -2.70 3.61 5.23
C LEU A 250 -4.21 3.49 5.02
N PHE A 251 -4.97 3.04 6.01
CA PHE A 251 -6.43 3.06 5.98
C PHE A 251 -6.94 4.12 6.96
N TYR A 252 -7.64 5.13 6.46
CA TYR A 252 -7.91 6.38 7.20
C TYR A 252 -9.38 6.83 7.06
N PRO A 253 -10.38 6.02 7.48
CA PRO A 253 -11.76 6.48 7.53
C PRO A 253 -11.91 7.74 8.42
N PRO A 254 -12.90 8.61 8.17
CA PRO A 254 -13.17 9.76 9.03
C PRO A 254 -13.48 9.33 10.47
N LEU A 255 -13.03 10.11 11.45
CA LEU A 255 -13.47 9.95 12.85
C LEU A 255 -14.96 10.25 12.95
N VAL A 256 -15.75 9.26 13.35
CA VAL A 256 -17.17 9.47 13.65
C VAL A 256 -17.27 9.88 15.12
N LYS A 257 -17.46 11.18 15.38
CA LYS A 257 -17.84 11.65 16.72
C LYS A 257 -19.30 11.24 16.93
N PHE A 258 -19.55 10.28 17.81
CA PHE A 258 -20.90 10.04 18.30
C PHE A 258 -21.29 11.28 19.11
N ASN A 259 -22.12 12.16 18.55
CA ASN A 259 -22.89 13.07 19.38
C ASN A 259 -23.77 12.17 20.25
N GLN A 260 -23.53 12.18 21.56
CA GLN A 260 -24.48 11.65 22.53
C GLN A 260 -25.79 12.41 22.30
N MET A 261 -26.69 11.84 21.51
CA MET A 261 -28.10 12.14 21.67
C MET A 261 -28.52 11.40 22.93
N GLU A 262 -28.41 12.08 24.07
CA GLU A 262 -29.20 11.75 25.24
C GLU A 262 -30.66 11.77 24.81
N LEU A 263 -31.24 10.58 24.72
CA LEU A 263 -32.67 10.39 24.61
C LEU A 263 -33.27 10.87 25.94
N PHE A 264 -33.94 12.02 25.91
CA PHE A 264 -35.03 12.33 26.83
C PHE A 264 -36.32 11.72 26.29
#